data_AF-A0A329CYQ7-F1
#
_entry.id   AF-A0A329CYQ7-F1
#
_cell.length_a   1.000
_cell.length_b   1.000
_cell.length_c   1.000
_cell.angle_alpha   90.00
_cell.angle_beta   90.00
_cell.angle_gamma   90.00
#
_symmetry.space_group_name_H-M   'P 1'
#
loop_
_entity.id
_entity.type
_entity.pdbx_description
1 polymer ?
#
loop_
_entity_poly.entity_id
_entity_poly.type
_entity_poly.pdbx_seq_one_letter_code
_entity_poly.pdbx_strand_id
1 'polypeptide(L)'
;MSDKPVDVRLAVTAGGESAGAFDAACTHVRNWTQARCAVVVVIDGEFGSGYSVMGPLDAQILLPDILERMAKTLRQQLSKNLQ
;
A
#
# COMPACT_ATOMS: atom_id res chain seq x y z
N MET A 1 -14.99 6.85 -29.11
CA MET A 1 -14.04 6.45 -28.05
C MET A 1 -14.83 5.62 -27.06
N SER A 2 -14.60 4.31 -27.01
CA SER A 2 -15.37 3.40 -26.17
C SER A 2 -14.77 3.43 -24.77
N ASP A 3 -15.54 3.94 -23.81
CA ASP A 3 -15.21 3.96 -22.40
C ASP A 3 -15.26 2.51 -21.89
N LYS A 4 -14.10 1.86 -21.84
CA LYS A 4 -14.00 0.52 -21.28
C LYS A 4 -13.91 0.67 -19.76
N PRO A 5 -14.75 -0.04 -18.98
CA PRO A 5 -14.62 -0.03 -17.54
C PRO A 5 -13.21 -0.53 -17.18
N VAL A 6 -12.49 0.28 -16.42
CA VAL A 6 -11.21 -0.10 -15.83
C VAL A 6 -11.49 -1.27 -14.90
N ASP A 7 -11.20 -2.50 -15.34
CA ASP A 7 -11.17 -3.68 -14.49
C ASP A 7 -9.98 -3.52 -13.53
N VAL A 8 -10.17 -2.71 -12.49
CA VAL A 8 -9.22 -2.59 -11.38
C VAL A 8 -9.27 -3.92 -10.64
N ARG A 9 -8.57 -4.92 -11.16
CA ARG A 9 -8.33 -6.16 -10.44
C ARG A 9 -7.62 -5.78 -9.15
N LEU A 10 -8.34 -5.86 -8.03
CA LEU A 10 -7.85 -5.67 -6.65
C LEU A 10 -6.89 -6.81 -6.24
N ALA A 11 -6.04 -7.24 -7.15
CA ALA A 11 -5.04 -8.26 -6.90
C ALA A 11 -3.82 -7.56 -6.32
N VAL A 12 -3.77 -7.49 -4.99
CA VAL A 12 -2.52 -7.21 -4.29
C VAL A 12 -1.71 -8.49 -4.33
N THR A 13 -0.73 -8.57 -5.23
CA THR A 13 0.24 -9.66 -5.23
C THR A 13 1.09 -9.55 -3.97
N ALA A 14 1.13 -10.61 -3.17
CA ALA A 14 2.13 -10.75 -2.11
C ALA A 14 3.51 -10.51 -2.72
N GLY A 15 4.42 -9.89 -1.96
CA GLY A 15 5.71 -9.44 -2.45
C GLY A 15 6.50 -10.53 -3.19
N GLY A 16 6.28 -10.65 -4.50
CA GLY A 16 6.98 -11.51 -5.44
C GLY A 16 8.02 -10.71 -6.20
N GLU A 17 8.40 -11.10 -7.41
CA GLU A 17 9.48 -10.50 -8.21
C GLU A 17 9.44 -8.96 -8.36
N SER A 18 8.29 -8.31 -8.15
CA SER A 18 8.13 -6.84 -8.12
C SER A 18 8.35 -6.18 -6.74
N ALA A 19 8.39 -6.95 -5.64
CA ALA A 19 8.64 -6.44 -4.29
C ALA A 19 10.01 -5.77 -4.18
N GLY A 20 11.03 -6.40 -4.75
CA GLY A 20 12.40 -5.86 -4.81
C GLY A 20 12.48 -4.47 -5.46
N ALA A 21 11.54 -4.13 -6.36
CA ALA A 21 11.50 -2.82 -7.00
C ALA A 21 11.01 -1.71 -6.06
N PHE A 22 10.13 -2.04 -5.10
CA PHE A 22 9.58 -1.07 -4.14
C PHE A 22 10.36 -1.04 -2.82
N ASP A 23 11.19 -2.04 -2.57
CA ASP A 23 12.03 -2.16 -1.37
C ASP A 23 12.92 -0.93 -1.15
N ALA A 24 13.52 -0.40 -2.22
CA ALA A 24 14.37 0.79 -2.13
C ALA A 24 13.57 2.04 -1.72
N ALA A 25 12.40 2.24 -2.31
CA ALA A 25 11.50 3.35 -1.96
C ALA A 25 10.96 3.19 -0.52
N CYS A 26 10.59 1.99 -0.13
CA CYS A 26 10.10 1.69 1.21
C CYS A 26 11.18 1.89 2.27
N THR A 27 12.40 1.45 1.99
CA THR A 27 13.59 1.67 2.83
C THR A 27 13.89 3.16 2.97
N HIS A 28 13.82 3.92 1.86
CA HIS A 28 14.01 5.36 1.88
C HIS A 28 12.97 6.04 2.77
N VAL A 29 11.67 5.74 2.61
CA VAL A 29 10.60 6.29 3.44
C VAL A 29 10.82 5.96 4.92
N ARG A 30 11.14 4.71 5.25
CA ARG A 30 11.44 4.29 6.63
C ARG A 30 12.58 5.11 7.23
N ASN A 31 13.68 5.26 6.50
CA ASN A 31 14.86 5.97 6.98
C ASN A 31 14.61 7.48 7.07
N TRP A 32 13.95 8.08 6.09
CA TRP A 32 13.60 9.50 6.09
C TRP A 32 12.69 9.87 7.27
N THR A 33 11.70 9.03 7.56
CA THR A 33 10.77 9.24 8.68
C THR A 33 11.31 8.78 10.04
N GLN A 34 12.48 8.14 10.07
CA GLN A 34 13.02 7.46 11.27
C GLN A 34 12.00 6.47 11.88
N ALA A 35 11.15 5.88 11.04
CA ALA A 35 10.12 4.96 11.49
C ALA A 35 10.70 3.57 11.81
N ARG A 36 10.09 2.87 12.77
CA ARG A 36 10.42 1.47 13.03
C ARG A 36 10.07 0.57 11.85
N CYS A 37 8.90 0.80 11.25
CA CYS A 37 8.39 0.09 10.09
C CYS A 37 7.74 1.09 9.11
N ALA A 38 7.87 0.85 7.81
CA ALA A 38 7.16 1.56 6.76
C ALA A 38 6.49 0.57 5.82
N VAL A 39 5.37 0.99 5.22
CA VAL A 39 4.72 0.32 4.10
C VAL A 39 4.59 1.32 2.97
N VAL A 40 4.92 0.90 1.75
CA VAL A 40 4.64 1.64 0.52
C VAL A 40 3.65 0.83 -0.28
N VAL A 41 2.54 1.43 -0.67
CA VAL A 41 1.50 0.84 -1.52
C VAL A 41 1.49 1.61 -2.84
N VAL A 42 1.64 0.90 -3.94
CA VAL A 42 1.55 1.44 -5.29
C VAL A 42 0.23 0.98 -5.89
N ILE A 43 -0.55 1.93 -6.39
CA ILE A 43 -1.83 1.68 -7.05
C ILE A 43 -1.68 2.15 -8.49
N ASP A 44 -1.96 1.25 -9.43
CA ASP A 44 -1.94 1.52 -10.88
C ASP A 44 -0.62 2.13 -11.39
N GLY A 45 0.51 1.60 -10.92
CA GLY A 45 1.84 1.99 -11.41
C GLY A 45 2.15 1.40 -12.79
N GLU A 46 3.27 1.82 -13.39
CA GLU A 46 3.74 1.34 -14.71
C GLU A 46 3.81 -0.21 -14.79
N PHE A 47 4.18 -0.85 -13.68
CA PHE A 47 4.28 -2.31 -13.55
C PHE A 47 3.09 -2.93 -12.78
N GLY A 48 2.00 -2.18 -12.63
CA GLY A 48 0.80 -2.58 -11.89
C GLY A 48 0.79 -2.10 -10.44
N SER A 49 -0.14 -2.67 -9.66
CA SER A 49 -0.30 -2.38 -8.24
C SER A 49 0.52 -3.36 -7.39
N GLY A 50 0.97 -2.92 -6.21
CA GLY A 50 1.77 -3.73 -5.31
C GLY A 50 2.11 -3.02 -4.00
N TYR A 51 2.93 -3.66 -3.18
CA TYR A 51 3.39 -3.06 -1.93
C TYR A 51 4.75 -3.62 -1.49
N SER A 52 5.44 -2.87 -0.64
CA SER A 52 6.63 -3.29 0.10
C SER A 52 6.48 -2.91 1.57
N VAL A 53 7.03 -3.74 2.46
CA VAL A 53 7.07 -3.52 3.90
C VAL A 53 8.51 -3.61 4.36
N MET A 54 9.01 -2.58 5.05
CA MET A 54 10.36 -2.53 5.60
C MET A 54 10.33 -2.28 7.09
N GLY A 55 10.99 -3.13 7.87
CA GLY A 55 11.08 -3.02 9.32
C GLY A 55 11.35 -4.37 10.00
N PRO A 56 11.65 -4.38 11.30
CA PRO A 56 11.78 -5.62 12.06
C PRO A 56 10.41 -6.30 12.21
N LEU A 57 10.41 -7.64 12.34
CA LEU A 57 9.18 -8.46 12.39
C LEU A 57 8.20 -7.99 13.48
N ASP A 58 8.71 -7.64 14.66
CA ASP A 58 7.92 -7.15 15.80
C ASP A 58 7.16 -5.84 15.51
N ALA A 59 7.62 -5.04 14.56
CA ALA A 59 6.91 -3.87 14.07
C ALA A 59 5.96 -4.23 12.92
N GLN A 60 6.33 -5.17 12.05
CA GLN A 60 5.49 -5.63 10.95
C GLN A 60 4.22 -6.34 11.42
N ILE A 61 4.24 -7.06 12.56
CA ILE A 61 3.05 -7.73 13.11
C ILE A 61 1.92 -6.76 13.48
N LEU A 62 2.22 -5.47 13.69
CA LEU A 62 1.24 -4.44 13.99
C LEU A 62 0.55 -3.89 12.73
N LEU A 63 1.15 -4.13 11.55
CA LEU A 63 0.73 -3.53 10.30
C LEU A 63 -0.69 -3.94 9.86
N PRO A 64 -1.12 -5.22 9.97
CA PRO A 64 -2.49 -5.61 9.58
C PRO A 64 -3.56 -4.79 10.30
N ASP A 65 -3.44 -4.64 11.63
CA ASP A 65 -4.39 -3.87 12.44
C ASP A 65 -4.39 -2.38 12.07
N ILE A 66 -3.21 -1.81 11.80
CA ILE A 66 -3.07 -0.42 11.34
C ILE A 66 -3.76 -0.24 9.99
N LEU A 67 -3.53 -1.13 9.03
CA LEU A 67 -4.14 -1.06 7.70
C LEU A 67 -5.66 -1.23 7.77
N GLU A 68 -6.17 -2.11 8.63
CA GLU A 68 -7.62 -2.26 8.83
C GLU A 68 -8.25 -0.98 9.37
N ARG A 69 -7.60 -0.34 10.36
CA ARG A 69 -8.05 0.95 10.91
C ARG A 69 -8.01 2.05 9.85
N MET A 70 -6.93 2.15 9.07
CA MET A 70 -6.82 3.08 7.95
C MET A 70 -7.95 2.88 6.93
N ALA A 71 -8.22 1.63 6.55
CA ALA A 71 -9.29 1.30 5.62
C ALA A 71 -10.67 1.72 6.17
N LYS A 72 -10.94 1.50 7.47
CA LYS A 72 -12.17 1.96 8.12
C LYS A 72 -12.29 3.49 8.07
N THR A 73 -11.24 4.22 8.42
CA THR A 73 -11.21 5.69 8.39
C THR A 73 -11.41 6.24 6.98
N LEU A 74 -10.72 5.69 5.98
CA LEU A 74 -10.86 6.12 4.58
C LEU A 74 -12.28 5.93 4.07
N ARG A 75 -12.91 4.77 4.35
CA ARG A 75 -14.32 4.53 3.96
C ARG A 75 -15.27 5.55 4.58
N GLN A 76 -15.08 5.88 5.87
CA GLN A 76 -15.88 6.90 6.55
C GLN A 76 -15.68 8.31 5.98
N GLN A 77 -14.46 8.64 5.53
CA GLN A 77 -14.19 9.92 4.89
C GLN A 77 -14.82 9.99 3.50
N LEU A 78 -14.67 8.93 2.69
CA LEU A 78 -15.27 8.86 1.36
C LEU A 78 -16.80 8.92 1.43
N SER A 79 -17.43 8.25 2.39
CA SER A 79 -18.88 8.34 2.56
C SER A 79 -19.37 9.75 2.89
N LYS A 80 -18.53 10.59 3.50
CA LYS A 80 -18.85 12.01 3.78
C LYS A 80 -18.63 12.92 2.57
N ASN A 81 -17.64 12.61 1.72
CA ASN A 81 -17.35 13.39 0.51
C ASN A 81 -18.28 13.07 -0.67
N LEU A 82 -19.04 11.97 -0.58
CA LEU A 82 -20.04 11.55 -1.56
C LEU A 82 -21.49 11.98 -1.17
N GLN A 83 -21.65 12.74 -0.09
CA GLN A 83 -22.88 13.40 0.33
C GLN A 83 -22.85 14.87 -0.07
#